data_AF-A0A0F9R318-F1
#
_entry.id   AF-A0A0F9R318-F1
#
_cell.length_a   1.000
_cell.length_b   1.000
_cell.length_c   1.000
_cell.angle_alpha   90.00
_cell.angle_beta   90.00
_cell.angle_gamma   90.00
#
_symmetry.space_group_name_H-M   'P 1'
#
loop_
_entity.id
_entity.type
_entity.pdbx_description
1 polymer ?
#
loop_
_entity_poly.entity_id
_entity_poly.type
_entity_poly.pdbx_seq_one_letter_code
_entity_poly.pdbx_strand_id
1 'polypeptide(L)'
;MARLPRLVLVGQAHHVIIHGNNREPIFIADEDYKFYLEKLRLACEKHQCDVHAYVLMTNYVHLLITPHKEDGIAKVMQMAGRYYVQYFNYCYRQTGTLWEDRY
;
A
#
# COMPACT_ATOMS: atom_id res chain seq x y z
N MET A 1 -2.93 15.32 -19.52
CA MET A 1 -3.38 14.11 -20.25
C MET A 1 -4.08 13.20 -19.25
N ALA A 2 -5.22 12.60 -19.59
CA ALA A 2 -5.88 11.64 -18.70
C ALA A 2 -4.99 10.40 -18.54
N ARG A 3 -4.69 10.02 -17.30
CA ARG A 3 -3.85 8.85 -17.02
C ARG A 3 -4.68 7.58 -17.24
N LEU A 4 -4.15 6.63 -18.02
CA LEU A 4 -4.83 5.36 -18.29
C LEU A 4 -5.11 4.59 -16.98
N PRO A 5 -6.26 3.88 -16.89
CA PRO A 5 -6.52 2.93 -15.83
C PRO A 5 -5.44 1.85 -15.81
N ARG A 6 -5.11 1.33 -14.62
CA ARG A 6 -4.24 0.15 -14.52
C ARG A 6 -5.02 -1.08 -14.92
N LEU A 7 -4.40 -1.94 -15.71
CA LEU A 7 -4.94 -3.26 -15.99
C LEU A 7 -4.96 -4.06 -14.69
N VAL A 8 -6.14 -4.56 -14.32
CA VAL A 8 -6.33 -5.47 -13.19
C VAL A 8 -7.05 -6.70 -13.72
N LEU A 9 -6.42 -7.85 -13.57
CA LEU A 9 -7.00 -9.14 -13.96
C LEU A 9 -7.52 -9.86 -12.71
N VAL A 10 -8.84 -9.97 -12.60
CA VAL A 10 -9.48 -10.68 -11.48
C VAL A 10 -9.01 -12.14 -11.44
N GLY A 11 -8.66 -12.63 -10.25
CA GLY A 11 -8.16 -13.99 -10.03
C GLY A 11 -6.70 -14.22 -10.41
N GLN A 12 -6.00 -13.22 -10.96
CA GLN A 12 -4.58 -13.33 -11.32
C GLN A 12 -3.70 -12.56 -10.34
N ALA A 13 -2.52 -13.11 -10.03
CA ALA A 13 -1.56 -12.45 -9.16
C ALA A 13 -0.92 -11.24 -9.85
N HIS A 14 -0.83 -10.13 -9.13
CA HIS A 14 -0.18 -8.90 -9.55
C HIS A 14 0.99 -8.60 -8.63
N HIS A 15 2.11 -8.19 -9.21
CA HIS A 15 3.22 -7.62 -8.46
C HIS A 15 3.02 -6.11 -8.36
N VAL A 16 2.72 -5.65 -7.15
CA VAL A 16 2.49 -4.24 -6.82
C VAL A 16 3.71 -3.69 -6.11
N ILE A 17 4.16 -2.49 -6.48
CA ILE A 17 5.28 -1.81 -5.86
C ILE A 17 4.86 -0.39 -5.51
N ILE A 18 5.07 0.03 -4.27
CA ILE A 18 4.84 1.41 -3.85
C ILE A 18 6.10 2.00 -3.21
N HIS A 19 6.46 3.21 -3.63
CA HIS A 19 7.66 3.91 -3.19
C HIS A 19 7.29 5.07 -2.26
N GLY A 20 8.15 5.30 -1.27
CA GLY A 20 8.18 6.53 -0.51
C GLY A 20 8.54 7.72 -1.38
N ASN A 21 7.89 8.85 -1.14
CA ASN A 21 8.19 10.10 -1.80
C ASN A 21 9.66 10.48 -1.57
N ASN A 22 10.35 10.95 -2.60
CA ASN A 22 11.79 11.25 -2.57
C ASN A 22 12.70 10.10 -2.08
N ARG A 23 12.24 8.84 -2.12
CA ARG A 23 12.91 7.67 -1.54
C ARG A 23 13.21 7.79 -0.04
N GLU A 24 12.51 8.68 0.64
CA GLU A 24 12.64 8.86 2.08
C GLU A 24 12.14 7.61 2.83
N PRO A 25 12.63 7.38 4.07
CA PRO A 25 12.13 6.29 4.89
C PRO A 25 10.63 6.44 5.14
N ILE A 26 9.87 5.41 4.76
CA ILE A 26 8.45 5.25 5.07
C ILE A 26 8.25 4.36 6.30
N PHE A 27 9.28 3.63 6.74
CA PHE A 27 9.31 2.90 8.01
C PHE A 27 10.58 3.29 8.76
N ILE A 28 10.42 3.74 10.01
CA ILE A 28 11.49 4.22 10.89
C ILE A 28 11.63 3.30 12.11
N ALA A 29 10.53 2.80 12.66
CA ALA A 29 10.48 1.91 13.82
C ALA A 29 9.72 0.60 13.50
N ASP A 30 9.98 -0.46 14.27
CA ASP A 30 9.34 -1.78 14.10
C ASP A 30 7.80 -1.70 14.19
N GLU A 31 7.28 -0.76 14.98
CA GLU A 31 5.86 -0.48 15.13
C GLU A 31 5.21 -0.07 13.82
N ASP A 32 5.95 0.65 12.97
CA ASP A 32 5.46 1.13 11.68
C ASP A 32 5.12 -0.04 10.75
N TYR A 33 6.01 -1.03 10.69
CA TYR A 33 5.83 -2.25 9.91
C TYR A 33 4.61 -3.04 10.39
N LYS A 34 4.46 -3.19 11.71
CA LYS A 34 3.32 -3.92 12.32
C LYS A 34 2.00 -3.20 12.02
N PHE A 35 1.97 -1.88 12.17
CA PHE A 35 0.78 -1.08 11.90
C PHE A 35 0.40 -1.15 10.41
N TYR A 36 1.37 -1.04 9.50
CA TYR A 36 1.12 -1.15 8.07
C TYR A 36 0.55 -2.53 7.70
N LEU A 37 1.14 -3.62 8.18
CA LEU A 37 0.65 -4.98 7.93
C LEU A 37 -0.77 -5.20 8.48
N GLU A 38 -1.08 -4.66 9.66
CA GLU A 38 -2.43 -4.73 10.21
C GLU A 38 -3.45 -4.03 9.30
N LYS A 39 -3.15 -2.80 8.85
CA LYS A 39 -4.05 -2.06 7.97
C LYS A 39 -4.14 -2.66 6.57
N LEU A 40 -3.05 -3.22 6.05
CA LEU A 40 -3.05 -3.98 4.81
C LEU A 40 -3.97 -5.19 4.90
N ARG A 41 -3.85 -6.01 5.96
CA ARG A 41 -4.71 -7.18 6.19
C ARG A 41 -6.19 -6.79 6.22
N LEU A 42 -6.55 -5.78 7.01
CA LEU A 42 -7.93 -5.30 7.10
C LEU A 42 -8.46 -4.77 5.76
N ALA A 43 -7.61 -4.10 4.99
CA ALA A 43 -7.97 -3.61 3.67
C ALA A 43 -8.20 -4.77 2.67
N CYS A 44 -7.33 -5.78 2.68
CA CYS A 44 -7.46 -7.00 1.89
C CYS A 44 -8.74 -7.77 2.20
N GLU A 45 -9.08 -7.96 3.48
CA GLU A 45 -10.33 -8.60 3.92
C GLU A 45 -11.56 -7.85 3.40
N LYS A 46 -11.56 -6.52 3.55
CA LYS A 46 -12.68 -5.66 3.12
C LYS A 46 -12.86 -5.62 1.59
N HIS A 47 -11.76 -5.65 0.85
CA HIS A 47 -11.75 -5.45 -0.60
C HIS A 47 -11.52 -6.73 -1.40
N GLN A 48 -11.51 -7.87 -0.72
CA GLN A 48 -11.40 -9.21 -1.30
C GLN A 48 -10.16 -9.33 -2.18
N CYS A 49 -8.99 -9.23 -1.54
CA CYS A 49 -7.72 -9.52 -2.18
C CYS A 49 -6.88 -10.42 -1.28
N ASP A 50 -6.18 -11.36 -1.90
CA ASP A 50 -5.26 -12.26 -1.22
C ASP A 50 -3.83 -11.78 -1.41
N VAL A 51 -3.08 -11.63 -0.33
CA VAL A 51 -1.64 -11.34 -0.38
C VAL A 51 -0.89 -12.64 -0.18
N HIS A 52 -0.08 -13.01 -1.18
CA HIS A 52 0.69 -14.26 -1.19
C HIS A 52 2.10 -14.07 -0.63
N ALA A 53 2.67 -12.90 -0.87
CA ALA A 53 4.01 -12.52 -0.40
C ALA A 53 4.11 -11.01 -0.29
N TYR A 54 4.99 -10.54 0.60
CA TYR A 54 5.32 -9.12 0.73
C TYR A 54 6.79 -8.93 1.09
N VAL A 55 7.33 -7.77 0.72
CA VAL A 55 8.62 -7.27 1.20
C VAL A 55 8.40 -5.83 1.67
N LEU A 56 8.80 -5.53 2.89
CA LEU A 56 8.77 -4.18 3.46
C LEU A 56 10.20 -3.70 3.63
N MET A 57 10.62 -2.79 2.76
CA MET A 57 11.91 -2.11 2.85
C MET A 57 11.69 -0.73 3.44
N THR A 58 12.73 -0.11 3.98
CA THR A 58 12.62 1.19 4.66
C THR A 58 11.95 2.28 3.83
N ASN A 59 12.03 2.24 2.49
CA ASN A 59 11.49 3.26 1.59
C ASN A 59 10.58 2.71 0.46
N TYR A 60 10.27 1.41 0.43
CA TYR A 60 9.33 0.84 -0.55
C TYR A 60 8.70 -0.47 -0.07
N VAL A 61 7.57 -0.83 -0.67
CA VAL A 61 6.83 -2.07 -0.38
C VAL A 61 6.55 -2.82 -1.68
N HIS A 62 6.81 -4.13 -1.67
CA HIS A 62 6.42 -5.05 -2.74
C HIS A 62 5.32 -5.96 -2.22
N LEU A 63 4.25 -6.15 -3.01
CA LEU A 63 3.17 -7.09 -2.73
C LEU A 63 2.97 -8.02 -3.93
N LEU A 64 2.85 -9.32 -3.68
CA LEU A 64 2.25 -10.25 -4.62
C LEU A 64 0.80 -10.46 -4.19
N ILE A 65 -0.14 -9.85 -4.93
CA ILE A 65 -1.54 -9.73 -4.53
C ILE A 65 -2.49 -10.19 -5.65
N THR A 66 -3.48 -11.01 -5.33
CA THR A 66 -4.54 -11.43 -6.26
C THR A 66 -5.86 -10.78 -5.87
N PRO A 67 -6.50 -9.99 -6.76
CA PRO A 67 -7.80 -9.42 -6.51
C PRO A 67 -8.95 -10.32 -6.95
N HIS A 68 -10.04 -10.33 -6.19
CA HIS A 68 -11.30 -10.99 -6.55
C HIS A 68 -12.32 -10.02 -7.17
N LYS A 69 -11.95 -8.74 -7.32
CA LYS A 69 -12.74 -7.66 -7.93
C LYS A 69 -11.85 -6.73 -8.75
N GLU A 70 -12.39 -6.15 -9.81
CA GLU A 70 -11.63 -5.27 -10.73
C GLU A 70 -10.95 -4.09 -10.01
N ASP A 71 -11.58 -3.55 -8.97
CA ASP A 71 -11.06 -2.42 -8.20
C ASP A 71 -10.43 -2.81 -6.86
N GLY A 72 -10.28 -4.11 -6.59
CA GLY A 72 -9.83 -4.65 -5.31
C GLY A 72 -8.48 -4.08 -4.88
N ILE A 73 -7.45 -4.23 -5.71
CA ILE A 73 -6.09 -3.73 -5.41
C ILE A 73 -6.12 -2.21 -5.18
N ALA A 74 -6.88 -1.46 -6.00
CA ALA A 74 -6.95 -0.01 -5.89
C ALA A 74 -7.52 0.43 -4.54
N LYS A 75 -8.59 -0.24 -4.11
CA LYS A 75 -9.22 0.02 -2.81
C LYS A 75 -8.35 -0.44 -1.64
N VAL A 76 -7.66 -1.58 -1.76
CA VAL A 76 -6.68 -2.04 -0.75
C VAL A 76 -5.61 -0.98 -0.53
N MET A 77 -4.94 -0.56 -1.60
CA MET A 77 -3.82 0.38 -1.50
C MET A 77 -4.28 1.77 -1.06
N GLN A 78 -5.46 2.21 -1.49
CA GLN A 78 -6.05 3.46 -1.01
C GLN A 78 -6.35 3.42 0.49
N MET A 79 -6.96 2.34 0.98
CA MET A 79 -7.32 2.21 2.40
C MET A 79 -6.07 2.08 3.27
N ALA A 80 -5.17 1.15 2.95
CA ALA A 80 -3.94 0.96 3.70
C ALA A 80 -3.07 2.23 3.71
N GLY A 81 -2.90 2.86 2.54
CA GLY A 81 -2.16 4.10 2.41
C GLY A 81 -2.76 5.25 3.21
N ARG A 82 -4.10 5.42 3.21
CA ARG A 82 -4.77 6.48 3.99
C ARG A 82 -4.51 6.34 5.48
N TYR A 83 -4.72 5.15 6.05
CA TYR A 83 -4.49 4.94 7.48
C TYR A 83 -3.02 5.09 7.84
N TYR A 84 -2.13 4.57 6.98
CA TYR A 84 -0.70 4.60 7.25
C TYR A 84 -0.11 6.01 7.20
N VAL A 85 -0.46 6.82 6.19
CA VAL A 85 0.00 8.21 6.09
C VAL A 85 -0.45 9.03 7.30
N GLN A 86 -1.68 8.84 7.76
CA GLN A 86 -2.19 9.52 8.95
C GLN A 86 -1.41 9.13 10.20
N TYR A 87 -1.18 7.83 10.40
CA TYR A 87 -0.38 7.30 11.49
C TYR A 87 1.05 7.87 11.46
N PHE A 88 1.74 7.77 10.33
CA PHE A 88 3.12 8.20 10.16
C PHE A 88 3.26 9.70 10.44
N ASN A 89 2.41 10.53 9.82
CA ASN A 89 2.44 11.98 10.02
C ASN A 89 2.20 12.36 11.49
N TYR A 90 1.31 11.65 12.19
CA TYR A 90 1.08 11.87 13.61
C TYR A 90 2.30 11.49 14.47
N CYS A 91 2.85 10.28 14.26
CA CYS A 91 3.98 9.77 15.02
C CYS A 91 5.25 10.60 14.83
N TYR A 92 5.54 11.02 13.60
CA TYR A 92 6.77 11.71 13.23
C TYR A 92 6.61 13.23 13.07
N ARG A 93 5.45 13.78 13.43
CA ARG A 93 5.12 15.22 13.33
C ARG A 93 5.37 15.79 11.93
N GLN A 94 5.08 15.01 10.90
CA GLN A 94 5.20 15.40 9.51
C GLN A 94 3.84 15.80 8.92
N THR A 95 3.86 16.40 7.73
CA THR A 95 2.65 16.69 6.95
C THR A 95 2.89 16.37 5.47
N GLY A 96 1.80 16.20 4.72
CA GLY A 96 1.86 15.92 3.28
C GLY A 96 1.78 14.43 2.94
N THR A 97 2.23 14.10 1.73
CA THR A 97 2.15 12.76 1.14
C THR A 97 3.39 11.94 1.46
N LEU A 98 3.19 10.71 1.93
CA LEU A 98 4.28 9.77 2.15
C LEU A 98 4.69 9.00 0.89
N TRP A 99 3.73 8.77 -0.01
CA TRP A 99 3.92 7.95 -1.22
C TRP A 99 4.24 8.84 -2.42
N GLU A 100 5.15 8.38 -3.28
CA GLU A 100 5.56 9.12 -4.49
C GLU A 100 4.44 9.21 -5.52
N ASP A 101 3.72 8.10 -5.74
CA ASP A 101 2.61 8.01 -6.67
C ASP A 101 1.64 6.91 -6.21
N ARG A 102 0.56 6.68 -6.98
CA ARG A 102 -0.25 5.47 -6.88
C ARG A 102 0.65 4.25 -7.11
N TYR A 103 0.46 3.19 -6.33
CA TYR A 103 1.12 1.88 -6.47
C TYR A 103 1.14 1.30 -7.89
#